data_AF-A0AA36AUH8-F1
#
_entry.id   AF-A0AA36AUH8-F1
#
_cell.length_a   1.000
_cell.length_b   1.000
_cell.length_c   1.000
_cell.angle_alpha   90.00
_cell.angle_beta   90.00
_cell.angle_gamma   90.00
#
_symmetry.space_group_name_H-M   'P 1'
#
loop_
_entity.id
_entity.type
_entity.pdbx_description
1 polymer ?
#
loop_
_entity_poly.entity_id
_entity_poly.type
_entity_poly.pdbx_seq_one_letter_code
_entity_poly.pdbx_strand_id
1 'polypeptide(L)'
;MDSEYLGKMTGPVMYPDEVSSKWKNLPLNPRGEVKEKEVQNVTMNFGPQHPAAHGVLRLVLTLDGETIERADPHIGLLHRGTEKLIEYKTYMQALPYFDRLDYVSMMCNEQCYSLAVENLLNIEIPERAKWIRTLFGEITRILNHIMAVGTHALDIGAMTPFFWLFEEREKMMEFYERVSGARMHAAYVRPGGVSQDLPLGLMDDIFDFISKFGERLDEIDALLTENRIWKSRTVDIGIISAEDALNYGCSGVMLRGSGIKWDLRKVQPYDAYDQVEFDIPIGRKGDCYDRYLIRMEEMRQSLNIIHQCLNKMPPGEIKVDDHKICPPKRSEMKSSMESLIHHFKLYTEGYNVPPGSTYTAVEAPKGEFGVYLVSDGSNKPYRCKIKAPGFAHLAALDKVSRKHMLADVVAIIGEDLFTFFHNFLMFFIANICRISLRFYYYYYLNKASIFLITFYIVPSFLTVKITLLERQTSKYVLT
;
A
#
# COMPACT_ATOMS: atom_id res chain seq x y z
N MET A 1 -19.67 78.07 -26.54
CA MET A 1 -19.77 78.07 -25.07
C MET A 1 -20.40 79.39 -24.67
N ASP A 2 -21.49 79.29 -23.92
CA ASP A 2 -22.56 80.29 -23.81
C ASP A 2 -22.11 81.56 -23.09
N SER A 3 -22.66 82.70 -23.52
CA SER A 3 -22.44 84.03 -22.92
C SER A 3 -22.80 84.08 -21.43
N GLU A 4 -23.68 83.19 -20.97
CA GLU A 4 -24.04 83.02 -19.56
C GLU A 4 -22.91 82.42 -18.70
N TYR A 5 -21.99 81.65 -19.30
CA TYR A 5 -20.87 81.04 -18.58
C TYR A 5 -19.76 82.05 -18.26
N LEU A 6 -19.58 83.06 -19.14
CA LEU A 6 -18.64 84.16 -18.92
C LEU A 6 -19.11 85.12 -17.81
N GLY A 7 -20.43 85.25 -17.60
CA GLY A 7 -21.00 86.08 -16.53
C GLY A 7 -20.69 85.58 -15.12
N LYS A 8 -20.36 84.28 -14.93
CA LYS A 8 -19.99 83.73 -13.62
C LYS A 8 -18.54 84.04 -13.21
N MET A 9 -17.74 84.60 -14.11
CA MET A 9 -16.31 84.91 -13.89
C MET A 9 -16.07 86.39 -13.48
N THR A 10 -17.11 87.15 -13.12
CA THR A 10 -16.97 88.54 -12.64
C THR A 10 -16.75 88.60 -11.12
N GLY A 11 -15.82 87.79 -10.61
CA GLY A 11 -15.24 87.95 -9.28
C GLY A 11 -13.75 88.27 -9.42
N PRO A 12 -13.06 88.75 -8.38
CA PRO A 12 -11.60 88.90 -8.44
C PRO A 12 -10.96 87.52 -8.67
N VAL A 13 -10.42 87.30 -9.87
CA VAL A 13 -9.66 86.09 -10.23
C VAL A 13 -8.17 86.39 -10.06
N MET A 14 -7.49 85.61 -9.23
CA MET A 14 -6.02 85.65 -9.14
C MET A 14 -5.43 84.98 -10.38
N TYR A 15 -4.57 85.70 -11.11
CA TYR A 15 -3.77 85.09 -12.18
C TYR A 15 -2.74 84.14 -11.55
N PRO A 16 -2.49 82.96 -12.15
CA PRO A 16 -1.54 82.02 -11.59
C PRO A 16 -0.10 82.52 -11.82
N ASP A 17 0.58 82.92 -10.74
CA ASP A 17 2.04 83.10 -10.74
C ASP A 17 2.79 81.81 -11.16
N GLU A 18 4.05 81.94 -11.60
CA GLU A 18 4.93 80.79 -11.92
C GLU A 18 5.10 79.79 -10.75
N VAL A 19 4.79 80.24 -9.54
CA VAL A 19 4.80 79.44 -8.32
C VAL A 19 3.49 78.68 -8.12
N SER A 20 2.33 79.27 -8.42
CA SER A 20 1.03 78.65 -8.18
C SER A 20 0.64 77.62 -9.26
N SER A 21 1.15 77.79 -10.48
CA SER A 21 1.02 76.78 -11.56
C SER A 21 1.73 75.45 -11.26
N LYS A 22 2.68 75.43 -10.31
CA LYS A 22 3.36 74.21 -9.84
C LYS A 22 2.56 73.44 -8.79
N TRP A 23 1.45 73.98 -8.29
CA TRP A 23 0.62 73.30 -7.30
C TRP A 23 -0.21 72.23 -8.01
N LYS A 24 0.15 70.96 -7.85
CA LYS A 24 -0.71 69.86 -8.26
C LYS A 24 -1.94 69.83 -7.36
N ASN A 25 -3.13 69.79 -7.96
CA ASN A 25 -4.36 69.49 -7.24
C ASN A 25 -4.18 68.16 -6.50
N LEU A 26 -4.42 68.14 -5.19
CA LEU A 26 -4.46 66.87 -4.47
C LEU A 26 -5.57 65.99 -5.05
N PRO A 27 -5.35 64.67 -5.18
CA PRO A 27 -6.40 63.76 -5.63
C PRO A 27 -7.62 63.90 -4.69
N LEU A 28 -8.81 64.03 -5.28
CA LEU A 28 -10.08 64.19 -4.56
C LEU A 28 -10.37 63.05 -3.56
N ASN A 29 -9.72 61.91 -3.72
CA ASN A 29 -9.71 60.83 -2.73
C ASN A 29 -8.43 60.87 -1.90
N PRO A 30 -8.51 61.08 -0.56
CA PRO A 30 -7.36 60.99 0.34
C PRO A 30 -6.79 59.56 0.47
N ARG A 31 -7.52 58.56 -0.06
CA ARG A 31 -7.02 57.21 -0.31
C ARG A 31 -6.61 57.19 -1.78
N GLY A 32 -5.31 57.11 -2.08
CA GLY A 32 -4.79 57.05 -3.45
C GLY A 32 -5.40 55.91 -4.28
N GLU A 33 -5.01 55.81 -5.56
CA GLU A 33 -5.45 54.70 -6.44
C GLU A 33 -5.42 53.37 -5.70
N VAL A 34 -6.53 52.62 -5.75
CA VAL A 34 -6.64 51.32 -5.09
C VAL A 34 -5.61 50.42 -5.76
N LYS A 35 -4.47 50.21 -5.10
CA LYS A 35 -3.51 49.19 -5.53
C LYS A 35 -4.22 47.85 -5.44
N GLU A 36 -4.51 47.26 -6.60
CA GLU A 36 -4.94 45.88 -6.66
C GLU A 36 -3.86 45.04 -5.97
N LYS A 37 -4.22 44.41 -4.84
CA LYS A 37 -3.31 43.51 -4.15
C LYS A 37 -3.30 42.21 -4.93
N GLU A 38 -2.14 41.83 -5.43
CA GLU A 38 -1.94 40.51 -6.01
C GLU A 38 -2.26 39.45 -4.93
N VAL A 39 -3.09 38.47 -5.30
CA VAL A 39 -3.41 37.33 -4.43
C VAL A 39 -2.13 36.54 -4.24
N GLN A 40 -1.68 36.42 -3.00
CA GLN A 40 -0.52 35.61 -2.66
C GLN A 40 -0.97 34.20 -2.31
N ASN A 41 -0.39 33.23 -3.01
CA ASN A 41 -0.68 31.82 -2.76
C ASN A 41 -0.12 31.42 -1.40
N VAL A 42 -0.90 30.62 -0.65
CA VAL A 42 -0.53 30.17 0.68
C VAL A 42 0.21 28.84 0.56
N THR A 43 1.42 28.77 1.09
CA THR A 43 2.14 27.50 1.23
C THR A 43 1.74 26.80 2.54
N MET A 44 1.16 25.61 2.45
CA MET A 44 0.79 24.78 3.59
C MET A 44 1.63 23.50 3.62
N ASN A 45 2.22 23.20 4.78
CA ASN A 45 2.90 21.94 5.02
C ASN A 45 1.91 20.92 5.58
N PHE A 46 1.66 19.86 4.81
CA PHE A 46 0.89 18.71 5.22
C PHE A 46 1.84 17.57 5.61
N GLY A 47 1.87 17.22 6.90
CA GLY A 47 2.80 16.23 7.46
C GLY A 47 4.10 16.85 8.00
N PRO A 48 4.99 16.04 8.61
CA PRO A 48 5.17 14.60 8.40
C PRO A 48 4.20 13.68 9.16
N GLN A 49 3.51 14.18 10.19
CA GLN A 49 2.57 13.41 10.99
C GLN A 49 1.14 13.87 10.70
N HIS A 50 0.37 13.04 9.98
CA HIS A 50 -1.04 13.25 9.73
C HIS A 50 -1.74 11.88 9.52
N PRO A 51 -2.96 11.64 10.03
CA PRO A 51 -3.64 10.34 9.89
C PRO A 51 -3.80 9.86 8.45
N ALA A 52 -4.20 10.77 7.55
CA ALA A 52 -4.35 10.51 6.11
C ALA A 52 -3.01 10.33 5.37
N ALA A 53 -1.90 10.73 5.98
CA ALA A 53 -0.60 10.28 5.51
C ALA A 53 -0.36 8.91 6.14
N HIS A 54 -0.86 7.84 5.51
CA HIS A 54 -0.59 6.47 5.93
C HIS A 54 0.91 6.18 5.85
N GLY A 55 1.58 6.50 6.96
CA GLY A 55 3.01 6.48 7.09
C GLY A 55 3.60 7.85 7.43
N VAL A 56 4.67 8.22 6.75
CA VAL A 56 5.37 9.49 6.96
C VAL A 56 5.59 10.13 5.60
N LEU A 57 4.77 11.12 5.29
CA LEU A 57 4.82 11.88 4.05
C LEU A 57 4.77 13.35 4.40
N ARG A 58 5.65 14.16 3.79
CA ARG A 58 5.60 15.61 3.88
C ARG A 58 5.22 16.17 2.52
N LEU A 59 4.00 16.67 2.39
CA LEU A 59 3.51 17.35 1.19
C LEU A 59 3.55 18.85 1.43
N VAL A 60 4.23 19.59 0.56
CA VAL A 60 4.18 21.06 0.54
C VAL A 60 3.17 21.44 -0.54
N LEU A 61 2.02 21.95 -0.11
CA LEU A 61 0.95 22.38 -1.01
C LEU A 61 1.01 23.89 -1.17
N THR A 62 0.93 24.36 -2.41
CA THR A 62 0.67 25.76 -2.74
C THR A 62 -0.81 25.89 -3.09
N LEU A 63 -1.51 26.69 -2.30
CA LEU A 63 -2.96 26.85 -2.36
C LEU A 63 -3.32 28.25 -2.86
N ASP A 64 -4.26 28.31 -3.78
CA ASP A 64 -5.03 29.51 -4.09
C ASP A 64 -6.42 29.34 -3.49
N GLY A 65 -6.63 29.96 -2.31
CA GLY A 65 -7.80 29.73 -1.46
C GLY A 65 -7.90 28.27 -1.01
N GLU A 66 -8.90 27.55 -1.53
CA GLU A 66 -9.11 26.11 -1.25
C GLU A 66 -8.54 25.19 -2.34
N THR A 67 -8.18 25.77 -3.49
CA THR A 67 -7.73 25.01 -4.66
C THR A 67 -6.22 24.85 -4.68
N ILE A 68 -5.75 23.69 -5.12
CA ILE A 68 -4.32 23.39 -5.19
C ILE A 68 -3.77 23.77 -6.55
N GLU A 69 -2.72 24.59 -6.54
CA GLU A 69 -1.99 24.96 -7.74
C GLU A 69 -0.81 24.01 -8.01
N ARG A 70 -0.09 23.63 -6.95
CA ARG A 70 1.05 22.71 -7.03
C ARG A 70 1.23 21.96 -5.71
N ALA A 71 1.58 20.67 -5.84
CA ALA A 71 1.85 19.78 -4.73
C ALA A 71 3.27 19.18 -4.85
N ASP A 72 4.14 19.49 -3.89
CA ASP A 72 5.50 18.98 -3.84
C ASP A 72 5.64 17.89 -2.77
N PRO A 73 5.70 16.61 -3.14
CA PRO A 73 5.90 15.52 -2.18
C PRO A 73 7.38 15.34 -1.81
N HIS A 74 7.74 15.71 -0.58
CA HIS A 74 9.04 15.36 -0.01
C HIS A 74 9.02 13.95 0.58
N ILE A 75 9.73 13.06 -0.10
CA ILE A 75 9.96 11.67 0.30
C ILE A 75 11.38 11.47 0.85
N GLY A 76 11.67 10.25 1.34
CA GLY A 76 13.00 9.88 1.83
C GLY A 76 13.13 9.84 3.36
N LEU A 77 12.06 10.19 4.09
CA LEU A 77 11.99 10.04 5.56
C LEU A 77 12.17 8.58 6.01
N LEU A 78 11.97 7.62 5.10
CA LEU A 78 12.34 6.23 5.28
C LEU A 78 13.25 5.67 4.19
N HIS A 79 14.22 6.46 3.78
CA HIS A 79 15.33 5.86 3.07
C HIS A 79 16.19 5.04 4.05
N ARG A 80 16.17 3.71 3.92
CA ARG A 80 16.96 2.78 4.76
C ARG A 80 18.25 2.30 4.08
N GLY A 81 18.57 2.79 2.88
CA GLY A 81 19.69 2.28 2.10
C GLY A 81 19.58 0.78 1.75
N THR A 82 18.36 0.27 1.52
CA THR A 82 18.10 -1.16 1.29
C THR A 82 18.91 -1.72 0.13
N GLU A 83 18.91 -1.04 -1.02
CA GLU A 83 19.68 -1.45 -2.19
C GLU A 83 21.18 -1.56 -1.89
N LYS A 84 21.72 -0.68 -1.03
CA LYS A 84 23.13 -0.71 -0.63
C LYS A 84 23.42 -1.85 0.35
N LEU A 85 22.50 -2.15 1.27
CA LEU A 85 22.61 -3.28 2.18
C LEU A 85 22.57 -4.63 1.45
N ILE A 86 21.82 -4.71 0.35
CA ILE A 86 21.72 -5.91 -0.48
C ILE A 86 23.07 -6.22 -1.14
N GLU A 87 23.83 -5.22 -1.61
CA GLU A 87 25.15 -5.42 -2.23
C GLU A 87 26.17 -6.12 -1.31
N TYR A 88 26.03 -5.97 0.01
CA TYR A 88 26.94 -6.60 0.98
C TYR A 88 26.54 -8.02 1.39
N LYS A 89 25.33 -8.46 1.03
CA LYS A 89 24.69 -9.71 1.50
C LYS A 89 24.60 -10.73 0.38
N THR A 90 24.50 -12.01 0.74
CA THR A 90 24.27 -13.08 -0.25
C THR A 90 22.83 -13.09 -0.74
N TYR A 91 22.55 -13.75 -1.86
CA TYR A 91 21.19 -13.79 -2.45
C TYR A 91 20.12 -14.28 -1.46
N MET A 92 20.43 -15.31 -0.65
CA MET A 92 19.51 -15.83 0.38
C MET A 92 19.32 -14.86 1.55
N GLN A 93 20.37 -14.13 1.94
CA GLN A 93 20.31 -13.14 3.02
C GLN A 93 19.63 -11.84 2.58
N ALA A 94 19.62 -11.55 1.28
CA ALA A 94 18.96 -10.38 0.69
C ALA A 94 17.44 -10.55 0.61
N LEU A 95 16.94 -11.78 0.53
CA LEU A 95 15.50 -12.08 0.37
C LEU A 95 14.60 -11.38 1.40
N PRO A 96 14.86 -11.40 2.73
CA PRO A 96 13.97 -10.77 3.71
C PRO A 96 13.90 -9.24 3.61
N TYR A 97 14.75 -8.59 2.79
CA TYR A 97 14.56 -7.17 2.49
C TYR A 97 13.34 -6.94 1.61
N PHE A 98 13.03 -7.87 0.70
CA PHE A 98 11.90 -7.75 -0.23
C PHE A 98 10.55 -7.83 0.49
N ASP A 99 10.42 -8.66 1.53
CA ASP A 99 9.23 -8.73 2.40
C ASP A 99 8.95 -7.40 3.12
N ARG A 100 9.98 -6.56 3.26
CA ARG A 100 9.95 -5.31 4.04
C ARG A 100 9.87 -4.07 3.16
N LEU A 101 9.84 -4.21 1.83
CA LEU A 101 9.64 -3.10 0.89
C LEU A 101 8.17 -2.70 0.89
N ASP A 102 7.33 -3.50 0.24
CA ASP A 102 5.89 -3.48 0.44
C ASP A 102 5.54 -4.52 1.51
N TYR A 103 5.32 -4.04 2.73
CA TYR A 103 5.02 -4.86 3.90
C TYR A 103 3.57 -5.38 3.93
N VAL A 104 2.74 -5.02 2.94
CA VAL A 104 1.40 -5.59 2.77
C VAL A 104 1.42 -6.70 1.73
N SER A 105 2.24 -6.58 0.68
CA SER A 105 2.42 -7.61 -0.35
C SER A 105 3.76 -8.35 -0.27
N MET A 106 3.99 -9.06 0.84
CA MET A 106 5.26 -9.71 1.14
C MET A 106 5.63 -10.79 0.11
N MET A 107 4.74 -11.76 -0.12
CA MET A 107 5.02 -12.90 -1.01
C MET A 107 5.18 -12.48 -2.48
N CYS A 108 4.43 -11.47 -2.95
CA CYS A 108 4.59 -10.97 -4.31
C CYS A 108 5.99 -10.37 -4.54
N ASN A 109 6.55 -9.68 -3.54
CA ASN A 109 7.91 -9.14 -3.63
C ASN A 109 8.95 -10.26 -3.58
N GLU A 110 8.77 -11.25 -2.70
CA GLU A 110 9.60 -12.45 -2.64
C GLU A 110 9.59 -13.22 -3.96
N GLN A 111 8.41 -13.35 -4.58
CA GLN A 111 8.21 -13.99 -5.88
C GLN A 111 8.94 -13.23 -6.99
N CYS A 112 8.80 -11.91 -7.07
CA CYS A 112 9.50 -11.12 -8.07
C CYS A 112 11.03 -11.23 -7.94
N TYR A 113 11.55 -11.21 -6.70
CA TYR A 113 12.97 -11.42 -6.47
C TYR A 113 13.42 -12.84 -6.81
N SER A 114 12.62 -13.85 -6.46
CA SER A 114 12.93 -15.26 -6.76
C SER A 114 12.97 -15.51 -8.26
N LEU A 115 11.99 -14.99 -9.01
CA LEU A 115 11.97 -15.06 -10.48
C LEU A 115 13.18 -14.35 -11.11
N ALA A 116 13.60 -13.21 -10.57
CA ALA A 116 14.79 -12.49 -11.04
C ALA A 116 16.06 -13.35 -10.93
N VAL A 117 16.22 -14.04 -9.80
CA VAL A 117 17.36 -14.91 -9.51
C VAL A 117 17.27 -16.22 -10.30
N GLU A 118 16.07 -16.81 -10.42
CA GLU A 118 15.81 -18.03 -11.18
C GLU A 118 16.11 -17.83 -12.67
N ASN A 119 15.75 -16.67 -13.23
CA ASN A 119 16.07 -16.31 -14.61
C ASN A 119 17.57 -16.10 -14.84
N LEU A 120 18.32 -15.60 -13.84
CA LEU A 120 19.79 -15.52 -13.94
C LEU A 120 20.46 -16.88 -13.84
N LEU A 121 19.87 -17.80 -13.06
CA LEU A 121 20.38 -19.15 -12.88
C LEU A 121 19.94 -20.12 -13.99
N ASN A 122 18.97 -19.74 -14.83
CA ASN A 122 18.33 -20.59 -15.84
C ASN A 122 17.76 -21.89 -15.26
N ILE A 123 17.00 -21.78 -14.18
CA ILE A 123 16.39 -22.93 -13.49
C ILE A 123 14.88 -22.90 -13.66
N GLU A 124 14.30 -24.07 -13.93
CA GLU A 124 12.85 -24.27 -13.88
C GLU A 124 12.41 -24.85 -12.53
N ILE A 125 11.30 -24.30 -12.02
CA ILE A 125 10.72 -24.66 -10.73
C ILE A 125 9.74 -25.82 -10.91
N PRO A 126 9.64 -26.76 -9.95
CA PRO A 126 8.61 -27.81 -10.00
C PRO A 126 7.18 -27.24 -10.02
N GLU A 127 6.28 -27.96 -10.69
CA GLU A 127 4.90 -27.53 -10.92
C GLU A 127 4.16 -27.22 -9.61
N ARG A 128 4.28 -28.08 -8.60
CA ARG A 128 3.63 -27.87 -7.29
C ARG A 128 4.04 -26.54 -6.66
N ALA A 129 5.31 -26.15 -6.74
CA ALA A 129 5.77 -24.89 -6.18
C ALA A 129 5.24 -23.67 -6.98
N LYS A 130 5.08 -23.79 -8.30
CA LYS A 130 4.42 -22.75 -9.12
C LYS A 130 2.98 -22.53 -8.65
N TRP A 131 2.22 -23.61 -8.41
CA TRP A 131 0.84 -23.52 -7.90
C TRP A 131 0.75 -22.95 -6.48
N ILE A 132 1.69 -23.31 -5.59
CA ILE A 132 1.75 -22.72 -4.24
C ILE A 132 2.03 -21.21 -4.32
N ARG A 133 2.96 -20.80 -5.20
CA ARG A 133 3.29 -19.39 -5.41
C ARG A 133 2.10 -18.61 -5.97
N THR A 134 1.37 -19.13 -6.95
CA THR A 134 0.18 -18.46 -7.48
C THR A 134 -0.93 -18.38 -6.43
N LEU A 135 -1.16 -19.44 -5.65
CA LEU A 135 -2.13 -19.44 -4.56
C LEU A 135 -1.82 -18.35 -3.51
N PHE A 136 -0.58 -18.30 -2.98
CA PHE A 136 -0.21 -17.27 -2.01
C PHE A 136 -0.07 -15.88 -2.62
N GLY A 137 0.26 -15.79 -3.91
CA GLY A 137 0.25 -14.53 -4.66
C GLY A 137 -1.13 -13.89 -4.67
N GLU A 138 -2.18 -14.67 -4.92
CA GLU A 138 -3.56 -14.18 -4.90
C GLU A 138 -4.10 -13.93 -3.47
N ILE A 139 -3.72 -14.73 -2.48
CA ILE A 139 -4.03 -14.41 -1.07
C ILE A 139 -3.38 -13.08 -0.68
N THR A 140 -2.13 -12.86 -1.09
CA THR A 140 -1.41 -11.60 -0.88
C THR A 140 -2.11 -10.44 -1.59
N ARG A 141 -2.69 -10.68 -2.76
CA ARG A 141 -3.45 -9.70 -3.52
C ARG A 141 -4.71 -9.27 -2.76
N ILE A 142 -5.47 -10.22 -2.24
CA ILE A 142 -6.63 -9.95 -1.39
C ILE A 142 -6.19 -9.14 -0.15
N LEU A 143 -5.14 -9.57 0.57
CA LEU A 143 -4.61 -8.85 1.72
C LEU A 143 -4.27 -7.38 1.43
N ASN A 144 -3.74 -7.09 0.24
CA ASN A 144 -3.39 -5.74 -0.16
C ASN A 144 -4.62 -4.91 -0.56
N HIS A 145 -5.55 -5.46 -1.33
CA HIS A 145 -6.78 -4.73 -1.70
C HIS A 145 -7.69 -4.46 -0.49
N ILE A 146 -7.78 -5.39 0.46
CA ILE A 146 -8.46 -5.19 1.75
C ILE A 146 -7.85 -4.00 2.50
N MET A 147 -6.52 -3.96 2.60
CA MET A 147 -5.85 -2.81 3.21
C MET A 147 -6.17 -1.53 2.42
N ALA A 148 -6.04 -1.57 1.10
CA ALA A 148 -6.22 -0.39 0.26
C ALA A 148 -7.64 0.21 0.35
N VAL A 149 -8.66 -0.64 0.19
CA VAL A 149 -10.07 -0.23 0.30
C VAL A 149 -10.40 0.18 1.73
N GLY A 150 -9.97 -0.59 2.73
CA GLY A 150 -10.27 -0.31 4.13
C GLY A 150 -9.68 1.00 4.61
N THR A 151 -8.43 1.30 4.25
CA THR A 151 -7.78 2.54 4.68
C THR A 151 -8.26 3.75 3.87
N HIS A 152 -8.50 3.60 2.56
CA HIS A 152 -9.11 4.65 1.75
C HIS A 152 -10.51 5.03 2.27
N ALA A 153 -11.32 4.04 2.65
CA ALA A 153 -12.61 4.26 3.30
C ALA A 153 -12.45 5.04 4.62
N LEU A 154 -11.48 4.65 5.45
CA LEU A 154 -11.20 5.30 6.73
C LEU A 154 -10.77 6.76 6.56
N ASP A 155 -9.93 7.05 5.57
CA ASP A 155 -9.43 8.41 5.29
C ASP A 155 -10.52 9.37 4.80
N ILE A 156 -11.50 8.87 4.04
CA ILE A 156 -12.68 9.64 3.62
C ILE A 156 -13.69 9.79 4.79
N GLY A 157 -13.61 8.91 5.79
CA GLY A 157 -14.39 8.99 7.04
C GLY A 157 -15.29 7.78 7.34
N ALA A 158 -15.31 6.77 6.46
CA ALA A 158 -16.06 5.53 6.67
C ALA A 158 -15.24 4.55 7.53
N MET A 159 -15.47 4.55 8.84
CA MET A 159 -14.73 3.72 9.79
C MET A 159 -15.16 2.25 9.83
N THR A 160 -16.43 1.94 9.56
CA THR A 160 -16.96 0.58 9.76
C THR A 160 -16.38 -0.48 8.82
N PRO A 161 -16.18 -0.23 7.50
CA PRO A 161 -15.66 -1.25 6.59
C PRO A 161 -14.24 -1.68 6.96
N PHE A 162 -13.44 -0.75 7.50
CA PHE A 162 -12.09 -1.04 7.97
C PHE A 162 -12.05 -2.17 9.00
N PHE A 163 -12.95 -2.15 9.99
CA PHE A 163 -12.96 -3.18 11.03
C PHE A 163 -13.45 -4.53 10.54
N TRP A 164 -14.44 -4.56 9.64
CA TRP A 164 -14.93 -5.81 9.05
C TRP A 164 -13.85 -6.47 8.18
N LEU A 165 -13.19 -5.67 7.34
CA LEU A 165 -12.10 -6.11 6.49
C LEU A 165 -10.89 -6.64 7.28
N PHE A 166 -10.59 -6.03 8.43
CA PHE A 166 -9.47 -6.46 9.26
C PHE A 166 -9.72 -7.79 9.98
N GLU A 167 -10.97 -8.17 10.22
CA GLU A 167 -11.30 -9.52 10.71
C GLU A 167 -10.89 -10.58 9.68
N GLU A 168 -11.27 -10.40 8.42
CA GLU A 168 -10.90 -11.34 7.35
C GLU A 168 -9.40 -11.32 7.05
N ARG A 169 -8.78 -10.14 7.19
CA ARG A 169 -7.31 -10.00 7.12
C ARG A 169 -6.59 -10.82 8.17
N GLU A 170 -7.12 -10.90 9.38
CA GLU A 170 -6.53 -11.69 10.47
C GLU A 170 -6.54 -13.19 10.14
N LYS A 171 -7.66 -13.71 9.62
CA LYS A 171 -7.78 -15.12 9.20
C LYS A 171 -6.73 -15.47 8.14
N MET A 172 -6.48 -14.58 7.17
CA MET A 172 -5.41 -14.79 6.19
C MET A 172 -4.00 -14.73 6.80
N MET A 173 -3.78 -13.91 7.84
CA MET A 173 -2.51 -13.92 8.57
C MET A 173 -2.27 -15.23 9.32
N GLU A 174 -3.33 -15.90 9.80
CA GLU A 174 -3.21 -17.23 10.40
C GLU A 174 -2.72 -18.26 9.35
N PHE A 175 -3.15 -18.15 8.09
CA PHE A 175 -2.60 -18.99 7.01
C PHE A 175 -1.10 -18.76 6.82
N TYR A 176 -0.64 -17.50 6.91
CA TYR A 176 0.78 -17.16 6.75
C TYR A 176 1.59 -17.71 7.93
N GLU A 177 1.04 -17.59 9.13
CA GLU A 177 1.64 -18.11 10.36
C GLU A 177 1.73 -19.64 10.32
N ARG A 178 0.71 -20.34 9.83
CA ARG A 178 0.74 -21.82 9.71
C ARG A 178 1.77 -22.32 8.71
N VAL A 179 2.02 -21.56 7.65
CA VAL A 179 2.91 -21.97 6.55
C VAL A 179 4.37 -21.60 6.85
N SER A 180 4.61 -20.43 7.39
CA SER A 180 5.96 -19.87 7.58
C SER A 180 6.39 -19.79 9.05
N GLY A 181 5.45 -19.82 9.99
CA GLY A 181 5.66 -19.49 11.40
C GLY A 181 5.62 -17.99 11.70
N ALA A 182 5.46 -17.13 10.70
CA ALA A 182 5.39 -15.68 10.86
C ALA A 182 4.09 -15.12 10.30
N ARG A 183 3.53 -14.13 11.00
CA ARG A 183 2.26 -13.49 10.61
C ARG A 183 2.36 -12.54 9.41
N MET A 184 3.54 -11.99 9.13
CA MET A 184 3.73 -11.06 8.01
C MET A 184 4.96 -11.38 7.16
N HIS A 185 6.16 -11.18 7.71
CA HIS A 185 7.40 -11.42 6.99
C HIS A 185 7.71 -12.92 6.99
N ALA A 186 7.29 -13.60 5.93
CA ALA A 186 7.27 -15.06 5.84
C ALA A 186 8.61 -15.63 5.34
N ALA A 187 9.35 -14.93 4.47
CA ALA A 187 10.56 -15.43 3.81
C ALA A 187 10.37 -16.86 3.26
N TYR A 188 9.21 -17.09 2.66
CA TYR A 188 8.66 -18.40 2.31
C TYR A 188 8.94 -18.74 0.85
N VAL A 189 8.68 -17.80 -0.06
CA VAL A 189 9.04 -17.95 -1.47
C VAL A 189 10.52 -17.65 -1.60
N ARG A 190 11.29 -18.62 -2.12
CA ARG A 190 12.76 -18.53 -2.22
C ARG A 190 13.21 -18.85 -3.63
N PRO A 191 14.37 -18.34 -4.08
CA PRO A 191 14.98 -18.78 -5.33
C PRO A 191 15.12 -20.32 -5.34
N GLY A 192 14.52 -20.96 -6.34
CA GLY A 192 14.43 -22.42 -6.48
C GLY A 192 13.14 -23.03 -5.93
N GLY A 193 12.07 -22.24 -5.73
CA GLY A 193 10.74 -22.71 -5.33
C GLY A 193 10.27 -22.13 -3.99
N VAL A 194 9.97 -22.99 -3.03
CA VAL A 194 9.34 -22.58 -1.77
C VAL A 194 10.04 -23.26 -0.57
N SER A 195 10.03 -22.60 0.59
CA SER A 195 10.80 -23.01 1.77
C SER A 195 10.34 -24.34 2.38
N GLN A 196 9.03 -24.51 2.59
CA GLN A 196 8.38 -25.68 3.20
C GLN A 196 7.06 -25.99 2.48
N ASP A 197 6.58 -27.23 2.55
CA ASP A 197 5.26 -27.56 2.00
C ASP A 197 4.12 -26.95 2.83
N LEU A 198 2.92 -26.95 2.28
CA LEU A 198 1.70 -26.66 3.00
C LEU A 198 1.49 -27.71 4.12
N PRO A 199 1.13 -27.31 5.35
CA PRO A 199 0.73 -28.27 6.38
C PRO A 199 -0.60 -28.93 6.02
N LEU A 200 -0.79 -30.17 6.50
CA LEU A 200 -2.03 -30.93 6.30
C LEU A 200 -3.24 -30.18 6.86
N GLY A 201 -4.35 -30.19 6.12
CA GLY A 201 -5.61 -29.51 6.48
C GLY A 201 -5.70 -28.04 6.08
N LEU A 202 -4.60 -27.38 5.70
CA LEU A 202 -4.64 -25.95 5.35
C LEU A 202 -5.50 -25.66 4.10
N MET A 203 -5.53 -26.57 3.13
CA MET A 203 -6.33 -26.40 1.91
C MET A 203 -7.83 -26.34 2.21
N ASP A 204 -8.29 -27.16 3.17
CA ASP A 204 -9.70 -27.20 3.59
C ASP A 204 -10.07 -25.89 4.30
N ASP A 205 -9.18 -25.39 5.16
CA ASP A 205 -9.40 -24.11 5.87
C ASP A 205 -9.45 -22.91 4.90
N ILE A 206 -8.63 -22.93 3.84
CA ILE A 206 -8.65 -21.91 2.79
C ILE A 206 -9.96 -21.99 1.98
N PHE A 207 -10.44 -23.20 1.68
CA PHE A 207 -11.71 -23.39 0.99
C PHE A 207 -12.89 -22.85 1.82
N ASP A 208 -12.92 -23.15 3.12
CA ASP A 208 -13.92 -22.64 4.06
C ASP A 208 -13.90 -21.11 4.15
N PHE A 209 -12.71 -20.50 4.11
CA PHE A 209 -12.58 -19.04 4.06
C PHE A 209 -13.16 -18.44 2.78
N ILE A 210 -12.81 -18.98 1.61
CA ILE A 210 -13.29 -18.48 0.30
C ILE A 210 -14.80 -18.49 0.22
N SER A 211 -15.43 -19.58 0.69
CA SER A 211 -16.89 -19.72 0.65
C SER A 211 -17.63 -18.60 1.40
N LYS A 212 -17.05 -18.08 2.50
CA LYS A 212 -17.63 -17.03 3.34
C LYS A 212 -17.20 -15.63 2.90
N PHE A 213 -16.01 -15.50 2.34
CA PHE A 213 -15.44 -14.21 2.00
C PHE A 213 -16.20 -13.50 0.86
N GLY A 214 -16.85 -14.26 -0.04
CA GLY A 214 -17.75 -13.69 -1.05
C GLY A 214 -18.86 -12.84 -0.45
N GLU A 215 -19.55 -13.35 0.58
CA GLU A 215 -20.62 -12.61 1.29
C GLU A 215 -20.08 -11.34 1.94
N ARG A 216 -18.87 -11.39 2.53
CA ARG A 216 -18.21 -10.22 3.13
C ARG A 216 -17.90 -9.14 2.10
N LEU A 217 -17.46 -9.51 0.90
CA LEU A 217 -17.23 -8.53 -0.16
C LEU A 217 -18.54 -7.86 -0.57
N ASP A 218 -19.63 -8.60 -0.65
CA ASP A 218 -20.94 -8.06 -1.02
C ASP A 218 -21.52 -7.14 0.07
N GLU A 219 -21.30 -7.42 1.35
CA GLU A 219 -21.64 -6.53 2.46
C GLU A 219 -20.92 -5.17 2.36
N ILE A 220 -19.65 -5.19 1.94
CA ILE A 220 -18.83 -3.98 1.79
C ILE A 220 -19.24 -3.20 0.55
N ASP A 221 -19.48 -3.91 -0.55
CA ASP A 221 -19.98 -3.36 -1.79
C ASP A 221 -21.29 -2.61 -1.52
N ALA A 222 -22.27 -3.26 -0.88
CA ALA A 222 -23.55 -2.66 -0.50
C ALA A 222 -23.42 -1.37 0.35
N LEU A 223 -22.39 -1.28 1.20
CA LEU A 223 -22.16 -0.10 2.04
C LEU A 223 -21.50 1.06 1.28
N LEU A 224 -20.53 0.76 0.40
CA LEU A 224 -19.68 1.78 -0.23
C LEU A 224 -20.10 2.15 -1.65
N THR A 225 -20.36 1.18 -2.54
CA THR A 225 -20.50 1.48 -3.97
C THR A 225 -21.73 2.32 -4.28
N GLU A 226 -22.87 2.06 -3.65
CA GLU A 226 -24.11 2.81 -3.88
C GLU A 226 -24.19 4.11 -3.08
N ASN A 227 -23.34 4.28 -2.06
CA ASN A 227 -23.40 5.40 -1.15
C ASN A 227 -23.14 6.73 -1.88
N ARG A 228 -24.10 7.66 -1.75
CA ARG A 228 -24.03 8.99 -2.34
C ARG A 228 -22.81 9.78 -1.87
N ILE A 229 -22.45 9.69 -0.59
CA ILE A 229 -21.30 10.42 -0.03
C ILE A 229 -20.02 9.88 -0.66
N TRP A 230 -19.89 8.55 -0.75
CA TRP A 230 -18.73 7.92 -1.37
C TRP A 230 -18.57 8.36 -2.83
N LYS A 231 -19.64 8.28 -3.63
CA LYS A 231 -19.63 8.75 -5.02
C LYS A 231 -19.26 10.23 -5.12
N SER A 232 -19.82 11.10 -4.27
CA SER A 232 -19.50 12.52 -4.29
C SER A 232 -18.04 12.85 -3.97
N ARG A 233 -17.34 11.93 -3.28
CA ARG A 233 -15.95 12.09 -2.83
C ARG A 233 -14.94 11.34 -3.70
N THR A 234 -15.39 10.58 -4.70
CA THR A 234 -14.52 9.73 -5.52
C THR A 234 -14.76 9.85 -7.02
N VAL A 235 -15.97 10.22 -7.45
CA VAL A 235 -16.31 10.45 -8.86
C VAL A 235 -15.76 11.80 -9.30
N ASP A 236 -15.19 11.86 -10.50
CA ASP A 236 -14.55 13.03 -11.11
C ASP A 236 -13.37 13.62 -10.29
N ILE A 237 -12.79 12.85 -9.37
CA ILE A 237 -11.61 13.22 -8.58
C ILE A 237 -10.40 12.41 -9.07
N GLY A 238 -9.27 13.10 -9.24
CA GLY A 238 -8.00 12.47 -9.58
C GLY A 238 -7.99 11.85 -10.97
N ILE A 239 -8.63 12.49 -11.95
CA ILE A 239 -8.75 12.00 -13.32
C ILE A 239 -7.37 11.93 -13.98
N ILE A 240 -7.05 10.78 -14.56
CA ILE A 240 -5.81 10.56 -15.33
C ILE A 240 -6.18 10.10 -16.72
N SER A 241 -5.63 10.77 -17.73
CA SER A 241 -5.77 10.35 -19.13
C SER A 241 -4.87 9.13 -19.41
N ALA A 242 -5.27 8.28 -20.36
CA ALA A 242 -4.49 7.11 -20.75
C ALA A 242 -3.06 7.47 -21.22
N GLU A 243 -2.92 8.55 -21.99
CA GLU A 243 -1.63 9.04 -22.49
C GLU A 243 -0.72 9.49 -21.34
N ASP A 244 -1.29 10.21 -20.38
CA ASP A 244 -0.56 10.68 -19.20
C ASP A 244 -0.15 9.52 -18.31
N ALA A 245 -1.03 8.54 -18.10
CA ALA A 245 -0.72 7.37 -17.30
C ALA A 245 0.51 6.62 -17.86
N LEU A 246 0.63 6.52 -19.18
CA LEU A 246 1.81 5.93 -19.84
C LEU A 246 3.06 6.81 -19.71
N ASN A 247 2.93 8.12 -19.96
CA ASN A 247 4.05 9.05 -19.91
C ASN A 247 4.68 9.17 -18.50
N TYR A 248 3.84 9.12 -17.46
CA TYR A 248 4.29 9.13 -16.06
C TYR A 248 4.77 7.75 -15.57
N GLY A 249 4.63 6.70 -16.40
CA GLY A 249 5.02 5.34 -16.03
C GLY A 249 4.14 4.73 -14.92
N CYS A 250 2.88 5.16 -14.83
CA CYS A 250 1.91 4.54 -13.95
C CYS A 250 1.72 3.07 -14.33
N SER A 251 1.44 2.20 -13.36
CA SER A 251 1.20 0.77 -13.59
C SER A 251 0.03 0.24 -12.76
N GLY A 252 -0.44 -0.97 -13.08
CA GLY A 252 -1.49 -1.68 -12.36
C GLY A 252 -2.88 -1.04 -12.47
N VAL A 253 -3.55 -0.93 -11.32
CA VAL A 253 -4.90 -0.37 -11.19
C VAL A 253 -5.00 1.05 -11.78
N MET A 254 -3.92 1.83 -11.73
CA MET A 254 -3.87 3.19 -12.29
C MET A 254 -4.01 3.18 -13.83
N LEU A 255 -3.33 2.25 -14.51
CA LEU A 255 -3.45 2.10 -15.97
C LEU A 255 -4.82 1.53 -16.36
N ARG A 256 -5.27 0.51 -15.62
CA ARG A 256 -6.56 -0.15 -15.87
C ARG A 256 -7.74 0.79 -15.65
N GLY A 257 -7.67 1.65 -14.64
CA GLY A 257 -8.65 2.71 -14.36
C GLY A 257 -8.79 3.70 -15.51
N SER A 258 -7.67 4.02 -16.18
CA SER A 258 -7.62 4.94 -17.32
C SER A 258 -8.06 4.31 -18.65
N GLY A 259 -8.48 3.03 -18.65
CA GLY A 259 -9.01 2.33 -19.83
C GLY A 259 -8.00 1.49 -20.61
N ILE A 260 -6.74 1.38 -20.16
CA ILE A 260 -5.72 0.58 -20.82
C ILE A 260 -5.81 -0.87 -20.36
N LYS A 261 -5.94 -1.80 -21.32
CA LYS A 261 -5.97 -3.25 -21.08
C LYS A 261 -4.56 -3.79 -20.88
N TRP A 262 -3.99 -3.60 -19.70
CA TRP A 262 -2.65 -4.07 -19.35
C TRP A 262 -2.61 -4.78 -17.99
N ASP A 263 -2.12 -6.01 -17.98
CA ASP A 263 -1.85 -6.82 -16.80
C ASP A 263 -0.73 -7.83 -17.16
N LEU A 264 0.35 -7.84 -16.38
CA LEU A 264 1.46 -8.75 -16.66
C LEU A 264 1.05 -10.21 -16.57
N ARG A 265 0.07 -10.57 -15.72
CA ARG A 265 -0.35 -11.98 -15.59
C ARG A 265 -0.91 -12.59 -16.86
N LYS A 266 -1.48 -11.79 -17.77
CA LYS A 266 -1.96 -12.26 -19.08
C LYS A 266 -0.99 -11.99 -20.22
N VAL A 267 -0.29 -10.85 -20.20
CA VAL A 267 0.59 -10.46 -21.30
C VAL A 267 1.95 -11.16 -21.20
N GLN A 268 2.51 -11.23 -19.99
CA GLN A 268 3.78 -11.87 -19.67
C GLN A 268 3.60 -12.81 -18.47
N PRO A 269 2.88 -13.92 -18.71
CA PRO A 269 2.52 -14.84 -17.65
C PRO A 269 3.77 -15.44 -16.99
N TYR A 270 3.68 -15.61 -15.68
CA TYR A 270 4.73 -16.23 -14.85
C TYR A 270 4.11 -17.34 -14.00
N ASP A 271 4.96 -18.25 -13.51
CA ASP A 271 4.56 -19.43 -12.73
C ASP A 271 3.42 -20.24 -13.38
N ALA A 272 2.22 -20.22 -12.80
CA ALA A 272 1.06 -21.00 -13.27
C ALA A 272 -0.12 -20.12 -13.72
N TYR A 273 0.07 -18.81 -13.93
CA TYR A 273 -1.01 -17.92 -14.35
C TYR A 273 -1.58 -18.26 -15.75
N ASP A 274 -0.82 -18.94 -16.60
CA ASP A 274 -1.26 -19.45 -17.91
C ASP A 274 -2.38 -20.48 -17.84
N GLN A 275 -2.45 -21.22 -16.74
CA GLN A 275 -3.35 -22.38 -16.58
C GLN A 275 -4.65 -22.03 -15.85
N VAL A 276 -4.81 -20.75 -15.50
CA VAL A 276 -5.91 -20.23 -14.70
C VAL A 276 -6.74 -19.26 -15.54
N GLU A 277 -8.07 -19.41 -15.45
CA GLU A 277 -9.01 -18.54 -16.15
C GLU A 277 -9.49 -17.43 -15.23
N PHE A 278 -9.22 -16.18 -15.60
CA PHE A 278 -9.70 -15.00 -14.88
C PHE A 278 -9.90 -13.83 -15.84
N ASP A 279 -10.71 -12.86 -15.44
CA ASP A 279 -10.96 -11.63 -16.21
C ASP A 279 -10.25 -10.42 -15.60
N ILE A 280 -9.96 -9.43 -16.45
CA ILE A 280 -9.31 -8.18 -16.03
C ILE A 280 -10.35 -7.07 -16.04
N PRO A 281 -10.60 -6.41 -14.89
CA PRO A 281 -11.50 -5.27 -14.82
C PRO A 281 -10.85 -4.00 -15.38
N ILE A 282 -11.64 -3.17 -16.07
CA ILE A 282 -11.18 -1.99 -16.81
C ILE A 282 -12.10 -0.80 -16.50
N GLY A 283 -11.51 0.34 -16.19
CA GLY A 283 -12.20 1.60 -15.94
C GLY A 283 -12.48 2.37 -17.23
N ARG A 284 -13.32 3.41 -17.16
CA ARG A 284 -13.70 4.22 -18.32
C ARG A 284 -13.21 5.65 -18.22
N LYS A 285 -13.31 6.26 -17.05
CA LYS A 285 -13.01 7.68 -16.84
C LYS A 285 -11.61 7.93 -16.29
N GLY A 286 -11.06 6.98 -15.53
CA GLY A 286 -9.78 7.16 -14.84
C GLY A 286 -9.89 7.78 -13.44
N ASP A 287 -11.10 7.94 -12.92
CA ASP A 287 -11.39 8.52 -11.59
C ASP A 287 -11.00 7.58 -10.45
N CYS A 288 -10.92 8.10 -9.23
CA CYS A 288 -10.73 7.28 -8.03
C CYS A 288 -11.85 6.22 -7.87
N TYR A 289 -13.10 6.55 -8.20
CA TYR A 289 -14.22 5.60 -8.12
C TYR A 289 -14.03 4.37 -9.03
N ASP A 290 -13.58 4.56 -10.26
CA ASP A 290 -13.32 3.45 -11.20
C ASP A 290 -12.20 2.54 -10.67
N ARG A 291 -11.15 3.12 -10.09
CA ARG A 291 -10.03 2.37 -9.48
C ARG A 291 -10.48 1.57 -8.25
N TYR A 292 -11.36 2.14 -7.43
CA TYR A 292 -11.98 1.44 -6.32
C TYR A 292 -12.80 0.22 -6.80
N LEU A 293 -13.62 0.38 -7.84
CA LEU A 293 -14.40 -0.71 -8.42
C LEU A 293 -13.49 -1.82 -8.98
N ILE A 294 -12.41 -1.45 -9.69
CA ILE A 294 -11.41 -2.39 -10.19
C ILE A 294 -10.83 -3.23 -9.05
N ARG A 295 -10.52 -2.64 -7.90
CA ARG A 295 -10.01 -3.40 -6.73
C ARG A 295 -11.04 -4.36 -6.15
N MET A 296 -12.31 -3.96 -6.09
CA MET A 296 -13.40 -4.84 -5.65
C MET A 296 -13.57 -6.03 -6.61
N GLU A 297 -13.53 -5.78 -7.92
CA GLU A 297 -13.60 -6.83 -8.93
C GLU A 297 -12.33 -7.72 -8.94
N GLU A 298 -11.14 -7.16 -8.73
CA GLU A 298 -9.90 -7.92 -8.59
C GLU A 298 -9.92 -8.86 -7.39
N MET A 299 -10.53 -8.46 -6.27
CA MET A 299 -10.73 -9.37 -5.13
C MET A 299 -11.64 -10.54 -5.50
N ARG A 300 -12.74 -10.31 -6.22
CA ARG A 300 -13.63 -11.38 -6.71
C ARG A 300 -12.90 -12.32 -7.68
N GLN A 301 -12.11 -11.77 -8.61
CA GLN A 301 -11.31 -12.58 -9.54
C GLN A 301 -10.22 -13.38 -8.81
N SER A 302 -9.61 -12.81 -7.77
CA SER A 302 -8.63 -13.51 -6.93
C SER A 302 -9.26 -14.73 -6.25
N LEU A 303 -10.50 -14.63 -5.76
CA LEU A 303 -11.21 -15.78 -5.20
C LEU A 303 -11.43 -16.89 -6.23
N ASN A 304 -11.81 -16.52 -7.46
CA ASN A 304 -11.96 -17.49 -8.54
C ASN A 304 -10.63 -18.21 -8.85
N ILE A 305 -9.52 -17.48 -8.88
CA ILE A 305 -8.18 -18.05 -9.08
C ILE A 305 -7.85 -19.01 -7.95
N ILE A 306 -8.04 -18.61 -6.69
CA ILE A 306 -7.70 -19.48 -5.55
C ILE A 306 -8.55 -20.76 -5.58
N HIS A 307 -9.85 -20.66 -5.91
CA HIS A 307 -10.71 -21.83 -6.07
C HIS A 307 -10.21 -22.77 -7.18
N GLN A 308 -9.75 -22.24 -8.31
CA GLN A 308 -9.16 -23.04 -9.38
C GLN A 308 -7.82 -23.68 -8.95
N CYS A 309 -6.97 -22.93 -8.24
CA CYS A 309 -5.69 -23.44 -7.73
C CYS A 309 -5.88 -24.61 -6.77
N LEU A 310 -6.87 -24.53 -5.86
CA LEU A 310 -7.18 -25.63 -4.94
C LEU A 310 -7.60 -26.91 -5.68
N ASN A 311 -8.43 -26.78 -6.72
CA ASN A 311 -8.91 -27.92 -7.51
C ASN A 311 -7.83 -28.55 -8.42
N LYS A 312 -6.90 -27.74 -8.92
CA LYS A 312 -5.85 -28.16 -9.88
C LYS A 312 -4.51 -28.50 -9.22
N MET A 313 -4.43 -28.49 -7.89
CA MET A 313 -3.17 -28.61 -7.15
C MET A 313 -2.49 -29.99 -7.37
N PRO A 314 -1.29 -30.05 -7.99
CA PRO A 314 -0.62 -31.33 -8.21
C PRO A 314 0.15 -31.80 -6.95
N PRO A 315 0.26 -33.13 -6.74
CA PRO A 315 1.27 -33.69 -5.86
C PRO A 315 2.66 -33.50 -6.50
N GLY A 316 3.70 -33.28 -5.69
CA GLY A 316 5.05 -33.09 -6.22
C GLY A 316 6.01 -32.49 -5.23
N GLU A 317 7.23 -32.21 -5.70
CA GLU A 317 8.25 -31.55 -4.90
C GLU A 317 8.10 -30.03 -4.91
N ILE A 318 8.60 -29.38 -3.87
CA ILE A 318 8.37 -27.94 -3.60
C ILE A 318 9.63 -27.11 -3.94
N LYS A 319 10.76 -27.79 -4.10
CA LYS A 319 12.06 -27.20 -4.39
C LYS A 319 12.64 -27.90 -5.61
N VAL A 320 13.54 -27.20 -6.28
CA VAL A 320 14.32 -27.78 -7.36
C VAL A 320 15.31 -28.81 -6.79
N ASP A 321 15.52 -29.90 -7.54
CA ASP A 321 16.34 -31.05 -7.14
C ASP A 321 17.85 -30.74 -7.11
N ASP A 322 18.26 -29.58 -7.63
CA ASP A 322 19.65 -29.15 -7.60
C ASP A 322 20.05 -28.64 -6.21
N HIS A 323 20.75 -29.50 -5.47
CA HIS A 323 21.28 -29.22 -4.14
C HIS A 323 22.40 -28.16 -4.11
N LYS A 324 22.88 -27.67 -5.26
CA LYS A 324 23.80 -26.53 -5.32
C LYS A 324 23.10 -25.19 -5.11
N ILE A 325 21.79 -25.11 -5.37
CA ILE A 325 20.98 -23.90 -5.18
C ILE A 325 20.06 -24.08 -3.97
N CYS A 326 19.33 -25.20 -3.92
CA CYS A 326 18.36 -25.46 -2.87
C CYS A 326 18.99 -26.29 -1.73
N PRO A 327 18.70 -25.98 -0.47
CA PRO A 327 19.17 -26.80 0.64
C PRO A 327 18.45 -28.17 0.64
N PRO A 328 19.18 -29.28 0.88
CA PRO A 328 18.61 -30.62 0.91
C PRO A 328 17.67 -30.82 2.11
N LYS A 329 16.86 -31.89 2.06
CA LYS A 329 15.93 -32.23 3.16
C LYS A 329 16.73 -32.60 4.42
N ARG A 330 16.15 -32.31 5.60
CA ARG A 330 16.85 -32.56 6.88
C ARG A 330 17.09 -34.05 7.16
N SER A 331 16.27 -34.93 6.60
CA SER A 331 16.44 -36.40 6.67
C SER A 331 17.69 -36.85 5.88
N GLU A 332 17.83 -36.35 4.67
CA GLU A 332 18.96 -36.64 3.77
C GLU A 332 20.26 -36.06 4.29
N MET A 333 20.22 -34.82 4.81
CA MET A 333 21.36 -34.12 5.41
C MET A 333 22.03 -34.90 6.55
N LYS A 334 21.27 -35.67 7.32
CA LYS A 334 21.80 -36.47 8.44
C LYS A 334 22.39 -37.82 8.00
N SER A 335 22.05 -38.29 6.81
CA SER A 335 22.40 -39.64 6.33
C SER A 335 23.49 -39.62 5.27
N SER A 336 23.51 -38.62 4.39
CA SER A 336 24.44 -38.52 3.27
C SER A 336 25.50 -37.44 3.49
N MET A 337 26.75 -37.74 3.12
CA MET A 337 27.86 -36.81 3.27
C MET A 337 27.74 -35.62 2.30
N GLU A 338 27.32 -35.87 1.07
CA GLU A 338 27.21 -34.83 0.02
C GLU A 338 26.19 -33.75 0.38
N SER A 339 25.02 -34.15 0.86
CA SER A 339 23.98 -33.21 1.29
C SER A 339 24.43 -32.35 2.47
N LEU A 340 25.24 -32.90 3.40
CA LEU A 340 25.83 -32.14 4.49
C LEU A 340 26.85 -31.10 3.98
N ILE A 341 27.67 -31.47 2.99
CA ILE A 341 28.61 -30.54 2.34
C ILE A 341 27.83 -29.40 1.64
N HIS A 342 26.81 -29.74 0.86
CA HIS A 342 25.96 -28.76 0.18
C HIS A 342 25.27 -27.82 1.16
N HIS A 343 24.66 -28.37 2.21
CA HIS A 343 24.06 -27.58 3.28
C HIS A 343 25.07 -26.63 3.95
N PHE A 344 26.27 -27.13 4.28
CA PHE A 344 27.32 -26.30 4.90
C PHE A 344 27.75 -25.14 3.98
N LYS A 345 28.02 -25.41 2.69
CA LYS A 345 28.41 -24.37 1.72
C LYS A 345 27.31 -23.35 1.46
N LEU A 346 26.06 -23.78 1.28
CA LEU A 346 24.93 -22.89 1.02
C LEU A 346 24.67 -21.89 2.14
N TYR A 347 24.83 -22.29 3.40
CA TYR A 347 24.56 -21.40 4.54
C TYR A 347 25.77 -20.56 4.97
N THR A 348 26.99 -20.92 4.56
CA THR A 348 28.22 -20.17 4.87
C THR A 348 28.61 -19.22 3.73
N GLU A 349 28.81 -19.77 2.54
CA GLU A 349 29.21 -19.05 1.33
C GLU A 349 27.99 -18.59 0.53
N GLY A 350 26.97 -19.44 0.37
CA GLY A 350 25.88 -19.22 -0.58
C GLY A 350 26.20 -19.78 -1.97
N TYR A 351 25.22 -19.72 -2.88
CA TYR A 351 25.42 -20.12 -4.27
C TYR A 351 25.93 -18.96 -5.13
N ASN A 352 26.76 -19.28 -6.11
CA ASN A 352 27.24 -18.31 -7.10
C ASN A 352 26.23 -18.21 -8.24
N VAL A 353 25.94 -16.98 -8.65
CA VAL A 353 25.04 -16.70 -9.78
C VAL A 353 25.91 -16.32 -10.99
N PRO A 354 25.65 -16.86 -12.19
CA PRO A 354 26.37 -16.49 -13.41
C PRO A 354 26.41 -14.98 -13.62
N PRO A 355 27.49 -14.42 -14.21
CA PRO A 355 27.56 -12.99 -14.50
C PRO A 355 26.52 -12.61 -15.55
N GLY A 356 25.73 -11.57 -15.28
CA GLY A 356 24.64 -11.16 -16.16
C GLY A 356 23.80 -10.04 -15.55
N SER A 357 22.83 -9.55 -16.32
CA SER A 357 21.80 -8.64 -15.83
C SER A 357 20.42 -9.10 -16.26
N THR A 358 19.45 -9.01 -15.34
CA THR A 358 18.05 -9.32 -15.61
C THR A 358 17.15 -8.23 -15.07
N TYR A 359 16.08 -7.95 -15.82
CA TYR A 359 14.94 -7.19 -15.34
C TYR A 359 13.73 -8.10 -15.40
N THR A 360 13.15 -8.40 -14.25
CA THR A 360 11.92 -9.18 -14.16
C THR A 360 10.87 -8.38 -13.43
N ALA A 361 9.65 -8.40 -13.97
CA ALA A 361 8.51 -7.71 -13.42
C ALA A 361 7.39 -8.69 -13.09
N VAL A 362 6.67 -8.39 -12.01
CA VAL A 362 5.51 -9.15 -11.52
C VAL A 362 4.36 -8.17 -11.32
N GLU A 363 3.14 -8.61 -11.59
CA GLU A 363 1.94 -7.83 -11.28
C GLU A 363 1.65 -7.92 -9.78
N ALA A 364 2.32 -7.05 -9.00
CA ALA A 364 1.95 -6.85 -7.61
C ALA A 364 0.57 -6.17 -7.53
N PRO A 365 -0.14 -6.26 -6.39
CA PRO A 365 -1.49 -5.68 -6.28
C PRO A 365 -1.52 -4.15 -6.46
N LYS A 366 -0.36 -3.50 -6.27
CA LYS A 366 -0.18 -2.06 -6.52
C LYS A 366 0.16 -1.74 -7.97
N GLY A 367 0.58 -2.72 -8.76
CA GLY A 367 1.02 -2.58 -10.14
C GLY A 367 2.33 -3.29 -10.41
N GLU A 368 3.04 -2.84 -11.43
CA GLU A 368 4.29 -3.46 -11.87
C GLU A 368 5.38 -3.26 -10.81
N PHE A 369 5.71 -4.35 -10.11
CA PHE A 369 6.89 -4.42 -9.24
C PHE A 369 8.01 -5.11 -10.01
N GLY A 370 9.13 -4.40 -10.19
CA GLY A 370 10.25 -4.87 -10.98
C GLY A 370 11.54 -4.93 -10.18
N VAL A 371 12.35 -5.95 -10.43
CA VAL A 371 13.70 -6.07 -9.88
C VAL A 371 14.70 -6.12 -11.03
N TYR A 372 15.63 -5.18 -11.03
CA TYR A 372 16.80 -5.19 -11.90
C TYR A 372 18.00 -5.69 -11.10
N LEU A 373 18.43 -6.92 -11.39
CA LEU A 373 19.58 -7.57 -10.78
C LEU A 373 20.77 -7.54 -11.74
N VAL A 374 21.94 -7.24 -11.21
CA VAL A 374 23.24 -7.38 -11.88
C VAL A 374 24.10 -8.29 -11.02
N SER A 375 24.59 -9.36 -11.62
CA SER A 375 25.52 -10.33 -11.03
C SER A 375 26.88 -10.24 -11.72
N ASP A 376 27.96 -10.34 -10.94
CA ASP A 376 29.35 -10.34 -11.38
C ASP A 376 29.98 -11.74 -11.40
N GLY A 377 29.18 -12.79 -11.18
CA GLY A 377 29.65 -14.16 -11.00
C GLY A 377 29.85 -14.57 -9.54
N SER A 378 29.69 -13.64 -8.59
CA SER A 378 29.85 -13.92 -7.17
C SER A 378 28.56 -14.45 -6.50
N ASN A 379 28.67 -14.79 -5.21
CA ASN A 379 27.56 -15.17 -4.32
C ASN A 379 26.73 -13.98 -3.82
N LYS A 380 27.09 -12.75 -4.20
CA LYS A 380 26.41 -11.51 -3.83
C LYS A 380 25.92 -10.79 -5.08
N PRO A 381 24.75 -10.14 -5.03
CA PRO A 381 24.33 -9.28 -6.12
C PRO A 381 25.25 -8.05 -6.18
N TYR A 382 25.82 -7.79 -7.35
CA TYR A 382 26.65 -6.61 -7.58
C TYR A 382 25.82 -5.32 -7.48
N ARG A 383 24.62 -5.36 -8.07
CA ARG A 383 23.64 -4.27 -7.97
C ARG A 383 22.23 -4.83 -8.00
N CYS A 384 21.38 -4.33 -7.12
CA CYS A 384 19.95 -4.63 -7.11
C CYS A 384 19.17 -3.32 -7.09
N LYS A 385 18.53 -2.98 -8.21
CA LYS A 385 17.65 -1.81 -8.32
C LYS A 385 16.21 -2.27 -8.31
N ILE A 386 15.40 -1.65 -7.45
CA ILE A 386 13.99 -1.97 -7.32
C ILE A 386 13.15 -0.89 -8.02
N LYS A 387 12.24 -1.31 -8.90
CA LYS A 387 11.18 -0.48 -9.46
C LYS A 387 9.93 -0.68 -8.59
N ALA A 388 9.65 0.29 -7.73
CA ALA A 388 8.42 0.32 -6.94
C ALA A 388 7.32 1.07 -7.70
N PRO A 389 6.11 0.50 -7.87
CA PRO A 389 5.02 1.15 -8.60
C PRO A 389 4.59 2.47 -7.93
N GLY A 390 4.52 2.48 -6.58
CA GLY A 390 4.14 3.67 -5.82
C GLY A 390 5.10 4.85 -5.95
N PHE A 391 6.35 4.64 -6.40
CA PHE A 391 7.27 5.75 -6.68
C PHE A 391 6.85 6.52 -7.94
N ALA A 392 6.41 5.81 -8.99
CA ALA A 392 5.91 6.42 -10.22
C ALA A 392 4.55 7.09 -9.99
N HIS A 393 3.65 6.45 -9.22
CA HIS A 393 2.35 7.05 -8.87
C HIS A 393 2.51 8.36 -8.09
N LEU A 394 3.45 8.40 -7.13
CA LEU A 394 3.73 9.61 -6.35
C LEU A 394 4.31 10.73 -7.21
N ALA A 395 5.12 10.41 -8.23
CA ALA A 395 5.59 11.41 -9.19
C ALA A 395 4.45 12.03 -10.00
N ALA A 396 3.35 11.29 -10.22
CA ALA A 396 2.16 11.80 -10.88
C ALA A 396 1.25 12.64 -9.95
N LEU A 397 1.45 12.59 -8.63
CA LEU A 397 0.55 13.23 -7.65
C LEU A 397 0.36 14.74 -7.90
N ASP A 398 1.41 15.48 -8.30
CA ASP A 398 1.29 16.91 -8.60
C ASP A 398 0.32 17.15 -9.77
N LYS A 399 0.38 16.32 -10.81
CA LYS A 399 -0.53 16.43 -11.95
C LYS A 399 -1.97 16.09 -11.56
N VAL A 400 -2.14 15.05 -10.75
CA VAL A 400 -3.45 14.51 -10.35
C VAL A 400 -4.15 15.42 -9.35
N SER A 401 -3.41 16.12 -8.49
CA SER A 401 -3.97 16.97 -7.42
C SER A 401 -4.23 18.41 -7.83
N ARG A 402 -3.69 18.87 -8.96
CA ARG A 402 -3.92 20.23 -9.48
C ARG A 402 -5.40 20.51 -9.68
N LYS A 403 -5.83 21.70 -9.26
CA LYS A 403 -7.20 22.21 -9.32
C LYS A 403 -8.22 21.46 -8.46
N HIS A 404 -7.79 20.50 -7.65
CA HIS A 404 -8.62 19.86 -6.65
C HIS A 404 -8.56 20.60 -5.31
N MET A 405 -9.51 20.29 -4.43
CA MET A 405 -9.54 20.82 -3.08
C MET A 405 -8.61 20.04 -2.14
N LEU A 406 -8.22 20.63 -1.02
CA LEU A 406 -7.39 19.96 0.00
C LEU A 406 -8.00 18.64 0.48
N ALA A 407 -9.33 18.58 0.63
CA ALA A 407 -10.01 17.35 1.03
C ALA A 407 -9.89 16.23 -0.01
N ASP A 408 -9.78 16.56 -1.30
CA ASP A 408 -9.72 15.59 -2.38
C ASP A 408 -8.32 14.97 -2.51
N VAL A 409 -7.28 15.69 -2.07
CA VAL A 409 -5.91 15.15 -1.98
C VAL A 409 -5.86 13.94 -1.07
N VAL A 410 -6.63 13.93 0.02
CA VAL A 410 -6.71 12.78 0.91
C VAL A 410 -7.28 11.56 0.18
N ALA A 411 -8.31 11.75 -0.65
CA ALA A 411 -8.87 10.68 -1.47
C ALA A 411 -7.86 10.20 -2.54
N ILE A 412 -7.16 11.12 -3.20
CA ILE A 412 -6.11 10.78 -4.19
C ILE A 412 -4.97 9.97 -3.53
N ILE A 413 -4.51 10.38 -2.34
CA ILE A 413 -3.45 9.67 -1.60
C ILE A 413 -3.91 8.27 -1.17
N GLY A 414 -5.15 8.16 -0.67
CA GLY A 414 -5.72 6.88 -0.27
C GLY A 414 -5.93 5.95 -1.47
N GLU A 415 -6.25 6.49 -2.64
CA GLU A 415 -6.39 5.71 -3.86
C GLU A 415 -5.03 5.24 -4.43
N ASP A 416 -4.02 6.10 -4.49
CA ASP A 416 -2.69 5.84 -5.07
C ASP A 416 -1.81 4.88 -4.23
N LEU A 417 -2.45 4.14 -3.32
CA LEU A 417 -1.96 3.70 -2.02
C LEU A 417 -0.43 3.57 -1.91
N PHE A 418 0.13 4.63 -1.35
CA PHE A 418 1.46 4.74 -0.81
C PHE A 418 1.70 3.60 0.19
N THR A 419 2.65 2.70 -0.08
CA THR A 419 3.38 2.04 1.02
C THR A 419 4.66 2.82 1.22
N PHE A 420 4.54 3.96 1.92
CA PHE A 420 5.68 4.45 2.68
C PHE A 420 5.63 3.95 4.13
N PHE A 421 4.47 3.74 4.81
CA PHE A 421 4.42 3.01 6.10
C PHE A 421 3.04 2.57 6.60
N HIS A 422 3.06 1.47 7.37
CA HIS A 422 2.06 1.16 8.39
C HIS A 422 2.73 0.61 9.66
N ASN A 423 3.76 1.29 10.19
CA ASN A 423 4.33 0.92 11.49
C ASN A 423 3.54 1.54 12.66
N PHE A 424 2.88 2.68 12.48
CA PHE A 424 2.23 3.39 13.59
C PHE A 424 0.82 2.85 13.91
N LEU A 425 0.03 2.49 12.89
CA LEU A 425 -1.30 1.89 13.10
C LEU A 425 -1.20 0.49 13.71
N MET A 426 -0.12 -0.25 13.44
CA MET A 426 0.06 -1.61 13.93
C MET A 426 0.31 -1.68 15.45
N PHE A 427 0.95 -0.67 16.06
CA PHE A 427 1.10 -0.63 17.53
C PHE A 427 -0.21 -0.33 18.25
N PHE A 428 -1.09 0.46 17.63
CA PHE A 428 -2.42 0.75 18.16
C PHE A 428 -3.38 -0.44 17.96
N ILE A 429 -3.35 -1.05 16.77
CA ILE A 429 -4.20 -2.21 16.43
C ILE A 429 -3.72 -3.49 17.10
N ALA A 430 -2.41 -3.75 17.24
CA ALA A 430 -1.93 -4.93 17.97
C ALA A 430 -2.32 -4.91 19.46
N ASN A 431 -2.43 -3.71 20.05
CA ASN A 431 -2.97 -3.56 21.40
C ASN A 431 -4.50 -3.73 21.45
N ILE A 432 -5.24 -3.24 20.46
CA ILE A 432 -6.71 -3.43 20.37
C ILE A 432 -7.07 -4.89 20.05
N CYS A 433 -6.38 -5.56 19.14
CA CYS A 433 -6.54 -6.98 18.83
C CYS A 433 -6.13 -7.86 20.02
N ARG A 434 -5.07 -7.52 20.79
CA ARG A 434 -4.77 -8.21 22.05
C ARG A 434 -5.89 -8.08 23.07
N ILE A 435 -6.61 -6.96 23.08
CA ILE A 435 -7.79 -6.76 23.94
C ILE A 435 -8.94 -7.63 23.43
N SER A 436 -9.28 -7.61 22.14
CA SER A 436 -10.33 -8.47 21.56
C SER A 436 -10.07 -9.98 21.71
N LEU A 437 -8.83 -10.45 21.52
CA LEU A 437 -8.46 -11.86 21.70
C LEU A 437 -8.57 -12.32 23.16
N ARG A 438 -8.30 -11.44 24.13
CA ARG A 438 -8.51 -11.74 25.56
C ARG A 438 -10.00 -11.80 25.91
N PHE A 439 -10.83 -11.01 25.24
CA PHE A 439 -12.30 -11.08 25.36
C PHE A 439 -12.87 -12.35 24.73
N TYR A 440 -12.34 -12.81 23.59
CA TYR A 440 -12.81 -14.02 22.91
C TYR A 440 -12.48 -15.31 23.68
N TYR A 441 -11.28 -15.41 24.26
CA TYR A 441 -10.92 -16.55 25.10
C TYR A 441 -11.73 -16.62 26.41
N TYR A 442 -12.15 -15.47 26.96
CA TYR A 442 -13.01 -15.42 28.15
C TYR A 442 -14.46 -15.81 27.85
N TYR A 443 -14.96 -15.52 26.64
CA TYR A 443 -16.33 -15.84 26.23
C TYR A 443 -16.55 -17.35 26.01
N TYR A 444 -15.52 -18.07 25.57
CA TYR A 444 -15.62 -19.53 25.36
C TYR A 444 -15.50 -20.34 26.66
N LEU A 445 -14.86 -19.79 27.69
CA LEU A 445 -14.62 -20.50 28.97
C LEU A 445 -15.74 -20.30 30.02
N ASN A 446 -16.54 -19.23 29.95
CA ASN A 446 -17.56 -18.95 30.96
C ASN A 446 -18.98 -18.84 30.37
N LYS A 447 -19.63 -20.00 30.17
CA LYS A 447 -21.10 -20.10 30.14
C LYS A 447 -21.66 -19.87 31.55
N ALA A 448 -21.67 -18.63 32.04
CA ALA A 448 -22.56 -18.12 33.09
C ALA A 448 -22.06 -16.76 33.61
N SER A 449 -22.62 -15.67 33.09
CA SER A 449 -22.99 -14.44 33.82
C SER A 449 -23.03 -13.24 32.87
N ILE A 450 -24.21 -12.63 32.75
CA ILE A 450 -24.47 -11.44 31.95
C ILE A 450 -24.00 -10.23 32.75
N PHE A 451 -23.01 -9.48 32.23
CA PHE A 451 -22.66 -8.15 32.74
C PHE A 451 -22.78 -7.12 31.62
N LEU A 452 -23.77 -6.24 31.75
CA LEU A 452 -23.90 -5.00 30.97
C LEU A 452 -22.84 -4.00 31.45
N ILE A 453 -21.99 -3.50 30.55
CA ILE A 453 -21.08 -2.39 30.85
C ILE A 453 -21.27 -1.31 29.79
N THR A 454 -21.78 -0.17 30.23
CA THR A 454 -21.96 1.08 29.49
C THR A 454 -20.63 1.83 29.39
N PHE A 455 -20.23 2.25 28.19
CA PHE A 455 -19.06 3.11 27.99
C PHE A 455 -19.47 4.59 28.07
N TYR A 456 -18.83 5.35 28.99
CA TYR A 456 -18.78 6.81 28.94
C TYR A 456 -17.34 7.24 28.66
N ILE A 457 -17.16 8.10 27.65
CA ILE A 457 -15.88 8.62 27.18
C ILE A 457 -15.66 10.01 27.78
N VAL A 458 -14.51 10.22 28.44
CA VAL A 458 -13.94 11.57 28.68
C VAL A 458 -12.41 11.50 28.48
N PRO A 459 -11.81 12.41 27.68
CA PRO A 459 -10.40 12.34 27.33
C PRO A 459 -9.55 13.29 28.19
N SER A 460 -8.69 12.75 29.06
CA SER A 460 -7.47 13.45 29.51
C SER A 460 -6.63 12.56 30.43
N PHE A 461 -5.36 12.37 30.05
CA PHE A 461 -4.19 12.08 30.89
C PHE A 461 -4.41 11.27 32.19
N LEU A 462 -3.87 10.04 32.28
CA LEU A 462 -2.94 9.70 33.37
C LEU A 462 -2.23 8.36 33.18
N THR A 463 -1.03 8.32 33.75
CA THR A 463 -0.12 7.22 34.01
C THR A 463 -0.78 6.00 34.68
N VAL A 464 -0.45 4.79 34.18
CA VAL A 464 -0.91 3.53 34.75
C VAL A 464 -0.17 3.25 36.07
N LYS A 465 -0.85 3.45 37.20
CA LYS A 465 -0.51 2.86 38.51
C LYS A 465 -1.39 1.63 38.71
N ILE A 466 -0.80 0.44 38.64
CA ILE A 466 -1.48 -0.83 38.97
C ILE A 466 -1.54 -0.91 40.50
N THR A 467 -2.71 -0.66 41.08
CA THR A 467 -3.00 -0.99 42.49
C THR A 467 -3.71 -2.33 42.54
N LEU A 468 -3.00 -3.37 42.97
CA LEU A 468 -3.57 -4.66 43.38
C LEU A 468 -4.35 -4.44 44.68
N LEU A 469 -5.68 -4.55 44.60
CA LEU A 469 -6.56 -4.62 45.77
C LEU A 469 -6.85 -6.10 46.05
N GLU A 470 -5.98 -6.74 46.84
CA GLU A 470 -6.30 -7.96 47.57
C GLU A 470 -7.40 -7.65 48.59
N ARG A 471 -8.55 -8.32 48.46
CA ARG A 471 -9.54 -8.42 49.55
C ARG A 471 -9.92 -9.88 49.77
N GLN A 472 -9.24 -10.44 50.77
CA GLN A 472 -9.78 -11.29 51.82
C GLN A 472 -11.14 -11.95 51.57
N THR A 473 -11.12 -13.27 51.36
CA THR A 473 -12.18 -14.16 51.82
C THR A 473 -11.55 -15.38 52.52
N SER A 474 -11.54 -15.28 53.85
CA SER A 474 -11.79 -16.33 54.85
C SER A 474 -11.31 -17.77 54.60
N LYS A 475 -10.37 -18.19 55.48
CA LYS A 475 -10.44 -19.35 56.39
C LYS A 475 -11.06 -20.64 55.85
N TYR A 476 -10.29 -21.74 55.86
CA TYR A 476 -10.54 -23.06 56.48
C TYR A 476 -9.53 -24.06 55.87
N VAL A 477 -8.54 -24.56 56.65
CA VAL A 477 -8.44 -26.00 57.11
C VAL A 477 -7.85 -26.90 56.00
N LEU A 478 -6.76 -27.67 56.13
CA LEU A 478 -5.93 -28.18 57.22
C LEU A 478 -4.61 -28.73 56.62
N THR A 479 -3.55 -28.69 57.44
CA THR A 479 -2.26 -29.43 57.40
C THR A 479 -1.34 -29.33 56.20
#